data_AF-A0A8T4B890-F1
#
_entry.id   AF-A0A8T4B890-F1
#
_cell.length_a   1.000
_cell.length_b   1.000
_cell.length_c   1.000
_cell.angle_alpha   90.00
_cell.angle_beta   90.00
_cell.angle_gamma   90.00
#
_symmetry.space_group_name_H-M   'P 1'
#
loop_
_entity.id
_entity.type
_entity.pdbx_description
1 polymer ?
#
loop_
_entity_poly.entity_id
_entity_poly.type
_entity_poly.pdbx_seq_one_letter_code
_entity_poly.pdbx_strand_id
1 'polypeptide(L)'
;MSSLEDIDTALTLLQNKLRRQILERLVREPHYPMQLAELLGVSQQAIGKHLRELERGNFVTKMTVASEKGGPPRTIYSVQQSISLRIDLGPDLFQCEQRRLPAGGPMRLSNRLPSSTEQVVQSVSGRKKISVGEGMAHIQHLNDILEGIDAQRDAVIALHQH
;
A
#
# COMPACT_ATOMS: atom_id res chain seq x y z
N MET A 1 6.90 -14.56 14.68
CA MET A 1 7.89 -13.61 15.20
C MET A 1 8.30 -12.63 14.09
N SER A 2 7.43 -11.73 13.61
CA SER A 2 7.76 -10.95 12.40
C SER A 2 6.97 -9.63 12.22
N SER A 3 6.64 -8.89 13.29
CA SER A 3 5.95 -7.59 13.13
C SER A 3 6.90 -6.39 13.23
N LEU A 4 7.95 -6.47 14.06
CA LEU A 4 8.91 -5.37 14.27
C LEU A 4 9.98 -5.29 13.17
N GLU A 5 10.56 -6.41 12.74
CA GLU A 5 11.54 -6.38 11.62
C GLU A 5 10.88 -5.93 10.30
N ASP A 6 9.61 -6.26 10.12
CA ASP A 6 8.80 -5.82 8.98
C ASP A 6 8.60 -4.28 9.00
N ILE A 7 8.38 -3.68 10.18
CA ILE A 7 8.13 -2.23 10.31
C ILE A 7 9.39 -1.40 10.12
N ASP A 8 10.50 -1.80 10.71
CA ASP A 8 11.78 -1.09 10.57
C ASP A 8 12.27 -1.14 9.12
N THR A 9 12.05 -2.27 8.44
CA THR A 9 12.33 -2.40 7.00
C THR A 9 11.46 -1.46 6.19
N ALA A 10 10.15 -1.42 6.47
CA ALA A 10 9.22 -0.55 5.77
C ALA A 10 9.58 0.94 5.95
N LEU A 11 9.87 1.38 7.18
CA LEU A 11 10.31 2.74 7.48
C LEU A 11 11.64 3.07 6.80
N THR A 12 12.62 2.17 6.87
CA THR A 12 13.94 2.32 6.23
C THR A 12 13.83 2.47 4.72
N LEU A 13 12.88 1.80 4.07
CA LEU A 13 12.61 1.90 2.64
C LEU A 13 11.81 3.16 2.30
N LEU A 14 10.76 3.46 3.08
CA LEU A 14 9.86 4.56 2.79
C LEU A 14 10.40 5.93 3.18
N GLN A 15 11.43 6.04 4.03
CA GLN A 15 12.06 7.33 4.36
C GLN A 15 12.60 8.08 3.13
N ASN A 16 13.04 7.35 2.09
CA ASN A 16 13.62 7.94 0.88
C ASN A 16 12.53 8.40 -0.10
N LYS A 17 12.55 9.69 -0.48
CA LYS A 17 11.58 10.29 -1.40
C LYS A 17 11.52 9.61 -2.77
N LEU A 18 12.67 9.28 -3.35
CA LEU A 18 12.73 8.64 -4.66
C LEU A 18 12.13 7.23 -4.62
N ARG A 19 12.33 6.47 -3.53
CA ARG A 19 11.66 5.18 -3.34
C ARG A 19 10.14 5.31 -3.30
N ARG A 20 9.60 6.32 -2.60
CA ARG A 20 8.15 6.61 -2.60
C ARG A 20 7.63 6.95 -3.99
N GLN A 21 8.35 7.80 -4.73
CA GLN A 21 7.99 8.18 -6.10
C GLN A 21 8.04 6.98 -7.07
N ILE A 22 9.01 6.07 -6.92
CA ILE A 22 9.04 4.82 -7.69
C ILE A 22 7.79 3.99 -7.40
N LEU A 23 7.43 3.80 -6.13
CA LEU A 23 6.24 3.05 -5.76
C LEU A 23 4.96 3.70 -6.31
N GLU A 24 4.83 5.03 -6.25
CA GLU A 24 3.69 5.77 -6.84
C GLU A 24 3.49 5.49 -8.33
N ARG A 25 4.58 5.32 -9.09
CA ARG A 25 4.52 4.93 -10.52
C ARG A 25 4.13 3.46 -10.67
N LEU A 26 4.76 2.58 -9.91
CA LEU A 26 4.55 1.13 -10.00
C LEU A 26 3.18 0.65 -9.52
N VAL A 27 2.50 1.42 -8.65
CA VAL A 27 1.11 1.15 -8.23
C VAL A 27 0.12 1.33 -9.38
N ARG A 28 0.42 2.21 -10.35
CA ARG A 28 -0.45 2.48 -11.50
C ARG A 28 -0.28 1.43 -12.58
N GLU A 29 0.96 1.08 -12.90
CA GLU A 29 1.31 0.06 -13.88
C GLU A 29 2.76 -0.41 -13.70
N PRO A 30 3.11 -1.63 -14.15
CA PRO A 30 4.49 -2.09 -14.16
C PRO A 30 5.38 -1.25 -15.09
N HIS A 31 6.60 -0.92 -14.67
CA HIS A 31 7.52 -0.10 -15.47
C HIS A 31 8.90 -0.75 -15.64
N TYR A 32 9.56 -0.43 -16.76
CA TYR A 32 10.99 -0.66 -16.94
C TYR A 32 11.81 0.36 -16.12
N PRO A 33 13.03 0.02 -15.64
CA PRO A 33 13.91 0.96 -14.96
C PRO A 33 14.20 2.24 -15.76
N MET A 34 14.34 2.12 -17.09
CA MET A 34 14.58 3.28 -17.97
C MET A 34 13.38 4.23 -18.02
N GLN A 35 12.15 3.70 -18.09
CA GLN A 35 10.95 4.53 -18.06
C GLN A 35 10.82 5.27 -16.73
N LEU A 36 11.11 4.61 -15.60
CA LEU A 36 11.13 5.26 -14.29
C LEU A 36 12.18 6.36 -14.22
N ALA A 37 13.36 6.15 -14.82
CA ALA A 37 14.42 7.16 -14.88
C ALA A 37 13.98 8.41 -15.66
N GLU A 38 13.34 8.21 -16.81
CA GLU A 38 12.77 9.30 -17.63
C GLU A 38 11.64 10.03 -16.90
N LEU A 39 10.65 9.29 -16.38
CA LEU A 39 9.47 9.86 -15.70
C LEU A 39 9.81 10.61 -14.39
N LEU A 40 10.89 10.22 -13.71
CA LEU A 40 11.31 10.81 -12.44
C LEU A 40 12.50 11.77 -12.60
N GLY A 41 13.05 11.93 -13.80
CA GLY A 41 14.15 12.86 -14.08
C GLY A 41 15.44 12.50 -13.34
N VAL A 42 15.74 11.21 -13.19
CA VAL A 42 16.91 10.69 -12.44
C VAL A 42 17.70 9.68 -13.26
N SER A 43 18.93 9.40 -12.87
CA SER A 43 19.76 8.43 -13.60
C SER A 43 19.23 7.00 -13.47
N GLN A 44 19.40 6.19 -14.53
CA GLN A 44 19.04 4.78 -14.51
C GLN A 44 19.78 4.00 -13.40
N GLN A 45 21.02 4.40 -13.09
CA GLN A 45 21.80 3.79 -12.01
C GLN A 45 21.16 4.05 -10.64
N ALA A 46 20.66 5.27 -10.39
CA ALA A 46 19.95 5.60 -9.16
C ALA A 46 18.66 4.78 -9.03
N ILE A 47 17.86 4.71 -10.10
CA ILE A 47 16.65 3.86 -10.14
C ILE A 47 17.00 2.40 -9.86
N GLY A 48 18.00 1.84 -10.53
CA GLY A 48 18.41 0.45 -10.34
C GLY A 48 18.91 0.15 -8.92
N LYS A 49 19.54 1.11 -8.24
CA LYS A 49 19.88 0.98 -6.81
C LYS A 49 18.61 0.91 -5.95
N HIS A 50 17.68 1.84 -6.13
CA HIS A 50 16.45 1.88 -5.33
C HIS A 50 15.52 0.70 -5.58
N LEU A 51 15.38 0.23 -6.82
CA LEU A 51 14.60 -0.97 -7.14
C LEU A 51 15.16 -2.22 -6.47
N ARG A 52 16.49 -2.37 -6.36
CA ARG A 52 17.11 -3.48 -5.64
C ARG A 52 16.87 -3.42 -4.14
N GLU A 53 16.90 -2.22 -3.54
CA GLU A 53 16.55 -2.04 -2.12
C GLU A 53 15.07 -2.39 -1.87
N LEU A 54 14.16 -1.90 -2.73
CA LEU A 54 12.73 -2.20 -2.66
C LEU A 54 12.43 -3.69 -2.90
N GLU A 55 13.16 -4.36 -3.80
CA GLU A 55 13.04 -5.79 -4.06
C GLU A 55 13.45 -6.62 -2.85
N ARG A 56 14.59 -6.27 -2.21
CA ARG A 56 15.04 -6.93 -0.97
C ARG A 56 14.04 -6.78 0.17
N GLY A 57 13.35 -5.64 0.23
CA GLY A 57 12.27 -5.38 1.17
C GLY A 57 10.94 -6.01 0.81
N ASN A 58 10.85 -6.74 -0.32
CA ASN A 58 9.62 -7.31 -0.86
C ASN A 58 8.52 -6.28 -1.22
N PHE A 59 8.85 -4.99 -1.36
CA PHE A 59 7.90 -3.97 -1.80
C PHE A 59 7.60 -4.09 -3.30
N VAL A 60 8.59 -4.51 -4.08
CA VAL A 60 8.49 -4.72 -5.53
C VAL A 60 9.01 -6.09 -5.91
N THR A 61 8.49 -6.63 -7.00
CA THR A 61 9.01 -7.83 -7.65
C THR A 61 9.50 -7.48 -9.06
N LYS A 62 10.47 -8.26 -9.56
CA LYS A 62 10.94 -8.17 -10.94
C LYS A 62 10.36 -9.30 -11.76
N MET A 63 9.93 -9.01 -12.97
CA MET A 63 9.42 -9.99 -13.92
C MET A 63 10.12 -9.83 -15.25
N THR A 64 10.43 -10.95 -15.90
CA THR A 64 10.98 -10.95 -17.26
C THR A 64 9.83 -11.06 -18.25
N VAL A 65 9.71 -10.07 -19.13
CA VAL A 65 8.71 -10.04 -20.20
C VAL A 65 9.40 -10.13 -21.56
N ALA A 66 8.73 -10.79 -22.51
CA ALA A 66 9.18 -10.82 -23.89
C ALA A 66 9.24 -9.39 -24.46
N SER A 67 10.27 -9.10 -25.24
CA SER A 67 10.37 -7.82 -25.92
C SER A 67 9.37 -7.77 -27.07
N GLU A 68 8.57 -6.70 -27.17
CA GLU A 68 7.60 -6.52 -28.25
C GLU A 68 8.24 -6.50 -29.65
N LYS A 69 9.55 -6.14 -29.74
CA LYS A 69 10.29 -6.02 -31.00
C LYS A 69 11.26 -7.18 -31.26
N GLY A 70 11.06 -8.34 -30.62
CA GLY A 70 11.94 -9.51 -30.82
C GLY A 70 13.37 -9.35 -30.27
N GLY A 71 13.61 -8.31 -29.46
CA GLY A 71 14.87 -8.13 -28.74
C GLY A 71 14.99 -9.04 -27.51
N PRO A 72 16.12 -8.98 -26.78
CA PRO A 72 16.29 -9.76 -25.56
C PRO A 72 15.18 -9.46 -24.54
N PRO A 73 14.78 -10.44 -23.72
CA PRO A 73 13.75 -10.25 -22.69
C PRO A 73 14.09 -9.08 -21.78
N ARG A 74 13.06 -8.31 -21.39
CA ARG A 74 13.22 -7.10 -20.57
C ARG A 74 12.67 -7.31 -19.18
N THR A 75 13.32 -6.71 -18.19
CA THR A 75 12.89 -6.76 -16.79
C THR A 75 11.97 -5.58 -16.48
N ILE A 76 10.74 -5.87 -16.07
CA ILE A 76 9.80 -4.91 -15.49
C ILE A 76 9.73 -5.10 -13.98
N TYR A 77 9.31 -4.05 -13.28
CA TYR A 77 9.02 -4.09 -11.85
C TYR A 77 7.54 -3.83 -11.59
N SER A 78 6.98 -4.45 -10.56
CA SER A 78 5.61 -4.21 -10.07
C SER A 78 5.56 -4.29 -8.55
N VAL A 79 4.58 -3.63 -7.93
CA VAL A 79 4.38 -3.72 -6.46
C VAL A 79 3.86 -5.12 -6.08
N GLN A 80 4.41 -5.69 -5.02
CA GLN A 80 4.07 -7.05 -4.54
C GLN A 80 3.28 -7.07 -3.24
N GLN A 81 3.42 -6.02 -2.42
CA GLN A 81 2.82 -5.97 -1.08
C GLN A 81 1.75 -4.90 -0.95
N SER A 82 0.74 -5.22 -0.13
CA SER A 82 -0.24 -4.25 0.35
C SER A 82 -0.10 -4.21 1.87
N ILE A 83 0.47 -3.13 2.39
CA ILE A 83 0.69 -2.90 3.82
C ILE A 83 0.04 -1.59 4.24
N SER A 84 -0.30 -1.48 5.52
CA SER A 84 -0.73 -0.24 6.18
C SER A 84 0.18 -0.03 7.39
N LEU A 85 0.74 1.18 7.46
CA LEU A 85 1.57 1.65 8.56
C LEU A 85 0.80 2.75 9.30
N ARG A 86 0.74 2.68 10.62
CA ARG A 86 0.18 3.71 11.50
C ARG A 86 1.25 4.12 12.50
N ILE A 87 1.50 5.42 12.59
CA ILE A 87 2.49 6.01 13.50
C ILE A 87 1.79 7.11 14.27
N ASP A 88 1.71 6.96 15.59
CA ASP A 88 1.18 7.95 16.51
C ASP A 88 2.34 8.49 17.37
N LEU A 89 2.47 9.83 17.40
CA LEU A 89 3.53 10.53 18.13
C LEU A 89 2.95 11.71 18.91
N GLY A 90 3.17 11.72 20.22
CA GLY A 90 2.88 12.83 21.13
C GLY A 90 3.90 12.88 22.28
N PRO A 91 3.85 13.91 23.15
CA PRO A 91 4.77 14.07 24.28
C PRO A 91 5.06 12.80 25.08
N ASP A 92 4.01 12.03 25.40
CA ASP A 92 4.09 10.78 26.17
C ASP A 92 3.59 9.55 25.38
N LEU A 93 3.45 9.67 24.05
CA LEU A 93 2.89 8.62 23.20
C LEU A 93 3.81 8.34 22.02
N PHE A 94 4.28 7.11 21.93
CA PHE A 94 4.89 6.58 20.70
C PHE A 94 4.33 5.20 20.40
N GLN A 95 3.58 5.10 19.31
CA GLN A 95 3.02 3.84 18.83
C GLN A 95 3.27 3.71 17.33
N CYS A 96 3.80 2.56 16.91
CA CYS A 96 4.12 2.28 15.52
C CYS A 96 3.64 0.87 15.18
N GLU A 97 2.66 0.79 14.28
CA GLU A 97 2.01 -0.47 13.93
C GLU A 97 2.07 -0.72 12.43
N GLN A 98 2.34 -1.97 12.07
CA GLN A 98 2.23 -2.47 10.71
C GLN A 98 1.19 -3.57 10.65
N ARG A 99 0.30 -3.46 9.66
CA ARG A 99 -0.62 -4.53 9.29
C ARG A 99 -0.56 -4.82 7.80
N ARG A 100 -0.79 -6.09 7.44
CA ARG A 100 -0.98 -6.48 6.03
C ARG A 100 -2.40 -6.13 5.62
N LEU A 101 -2.55 -5.48 4.47
CA LEU A 101 -3.84 -5.29 3.85
C LEU A 101 -4.30 -6.61 3.22
N PRO A 102 -5.61 -6.88 3.19
CA PRO A 102 -6.13 -8.09 2.56
C PRO A 102 -5.74 -8.11 1.07
N ALA A 103 -5.38 -9.30 0.57
CA ALA A 103 -5.02 -9.47 -0.83
C ALA A 103 -6.19 -9.08 -1.75
N GLY A 104 -5.91 -8.26 -2.76
CA GLY A 104 -6.88 -7.93 -3.81
C GLY A 104 -7.15 -9.13 -4.71
N GLY A 105 -8.41 -9.42 -4.98
CA GLY A 105 -8.86 -10.47 -5.89
C GLY A 105 -10.38 -10.38 -6.12
N PRO A 106 -10.94 -11.07 -7.12
CA PRO A 106 -12.40 -11.19 -7.24
C PRO A 106 -12.91 -11.82 -5.94
N MET A 107 -13.49 -10.96 -5.10
CA MET A 107 -14.01 -11.30 -3.79
C MET A 107 -14.99 -12.46 -3.96
N ARG A 108 -14.63 -13.66 -3.48
CA ARG A 108 -15.67 -14.63 -3.13
C ARG A 108 -16.33 -14.04 -1.88
N LEU A 109 -17.37 -13.24 -2.10
CA LEU A 109 -18.18 -12.47 -1.14
C LEU A 109 -18.75 -13.30 0.03
N SER A 110 -18.34 -14.54 0.24
CA SER A 110 -19.15 -15.48 1.01
C SER A 110 -18.61 -15.89 2.38
N ASN A 111 -17.33 -15.76 2.75
CA ASN A 111 -16.89 -16.51 3.94
C ASN A 111 -16.24 -15.77 5.12
N ARG A 112 -15.86 -14.48 5.04
CA ARG A 112 -15.36 -13.72 6.22
C ARG A 112 -15.58 -12.22 6.11
N LEU A 113 -16.83 -11.82 5.90
CA LEU A 113 -17.23 -10.42 6.04
C LEU A 113 -17.62 -10.19 7.51
N PRO A 114 -17.07 -9.18 8.20
CA PRO A 114 -17.52 -8.80 9.54
C PRO A 114 -19.04 -8.57 9.54
N SER A 115 -19.73 -8.92 10.62
CA SER A 115 -21.19 -8.69 10.74
C SER A 115 -21.60 -7.23 10.50
N SER A 116 -20.70 -6.27 10.73
CA SER A 116 -20.90 -4.84 10.43
C SER A 116 -20.87 -4.48 8.94
N THR A 117 -20.56 -5.41 8.04
CA THR A 117 -20.53 -5.16 6.59
C THR A 117 -21.80 -5.61 5.87
N GLU A 118 -22.82 -6.10 6.58
CA GLU A 118 -24.08 -6.59 6.01
C GLU A 118 -24.79 -5.57 5.11
N GLN A 119 -24.80 -4.28 5.48
CA GLN A 119 -25.41 -3.23 4.65
C GLN A 119 -24.65 -3.01 3.33
N VAL A 120 -23.32 -3.13 3.35
CA VAL A 120 -22.45 -3.06 2.15
C VAL A 120 -22.64 -4.31 1.29
N VAL A 121 -22.94 -5.46 1.88
CA VAL A 121 -23.21 -6.71 1.15
C VAL A 121 -24.61 -6.69 0.53
N GLN A 122 -25.60 -6.15 1.25
CA GLN A 122 -26.98 -6.04 0.77
C GLN A 122 -27.12 -5.08 -0.41
N SER A 123 -26.39 -3.95 -0.42
CA SER A 123 -26.34 -3.04 -1.58
C SER A 123 -25.66 -3.66 -2.81
N VAL A 124 -24.86 -4.71 -2.61
CA VAL A 124 -24.06 -5.40 -3.64
C VAL A 124 -24.68 -6.74 -4.05
N SER A 125 -25.70 -7.21 -3.32
CA SER A 125 -26.28 -8.54 -3.47
C SER A 125 -26.88 -8.73 -4.87
N GLY A 126 -26.23 -9.61 -5.65
CA GLY A 126 -26.58 -9.93 -7.04
C GLY A 126 -25.48 -9.66 -8.07
N ARG A 127 -24.44 -8.88 -7.75
CA ARG A 127 -23.33 -8.57 -8.68
C ARG A 127 -22.01 -9.20 -8.23
N LYS A 128 -21.29 -9.84 -9.16
CA LYS A 128 -19.98 -10.48 -8.91
C LYS A 128 -18.86 -9.49 -8.57
N LYS A 129 -19.07 -8.19 -8.78
CA LYS A 129 -18.12 -7.10 -8.49
C LYS A 129 -18.89 -5.83 -8.11
N ILE A 130 -18.41 -5.13 -7.08
CA ILE A 130 -18.72 -3.72 -6.84
C ILE A 130 -18.05 -2.86 -7.92
N SER A 131 -18.72 -1.81 -8.37
CA SER A 131 -18.05 -0.81 -9.20
C SER A 131 -16.97 -0.08 -8.39
N VAL A 132 -15.93 0.43 -9.07
CA VAL A 132 -14.87 1.20 -8.41
C VAL A 132 -15.46 2.40 -7.65
N GLY A 133 -16.48 3.06 -8.21
CA GLY A 133 -17.17 4.19 -7.57
C GLY A 133 -17.90 3.83 -6.28
N GLU A 134 -18.65 2.71 -6.26
CA GLU A 134 -19.32 2.23 -5.05
C GLU A 134 -18.30 1.82 -3.97
N GLY A 135 -17.22 1.14 -4.36
CA GLY A 135 -16.13 0.79 -3.44
C GLY A 135 -15.50 2.02 -2.79
N MET A 136 -15.25 3.08 -3.56
CA MET A 136 -14.74 4.35 -3.02
C MET A 136 -15.71 5.01 -2.05
N ALA A 137 -17.01 5.01 -2.34
CA ALA A 137 -18.02 5.58 -1.44
C ALA A 137 -18.06 4.86 -0.08
N HIS A 138 -17.96 3.52 -0.08
CA HIS A 138 -17.90 2.75 1.16
C HIS A 138 -16.60 2.98 1.94
N ILE A 139 -15.46 3.09 1.25
CA ILE A 139 -14.18 3.44 1.89
C ILE A 139 -14.25 4.82 2.51
N GLN A 140 -14.84 5.80 1.82
CA GLN A 140 -14.99 7.15 2.36
C GLN A 140 -15.83 7.14 3.64
N HIS A 141 -16.98 6.45 3.64
CA HIS A 141 -17.82 6.34 4.83
C HIS A 141 -17.07 5.71 6.03
N LEU A 142 -16.26 4.67 5.78
CA LEU A 142 -15.43 4.06 6.81
C LEU A 142 -14.34 5.00 7.31
N ASN A 143 -13.73 5.80 6.42
CA ASN A 143 -12.75 6.80 6.80
C ASN A 143 -13.38 7.87 7.70
N ASP A 144 -14.59 8.34 7.40
CA ASP A 144 -15.29 9.33 8.23
C ASP A 144 -15.59 8.79 9.64
N ILE A 145 -15.97 7.50 9.75
CA ILE A 145 -16.16 6.84 11.06
C ILE A 145 -14.81 6.73 11.80
N LEU A 146 -13.75 6.33 11.10
CA LEU A 146 -12.41 6.24 11.68
C LEU A 146 -11.92 7.59 12.17
N GLU A 147 -12.15 8.68 11.44
CA GLU A 147 -11.81 10.04 11.87
C GLU A 147 -12.53 10.43 13.16
N GLY A 148 -13.80 10.07 13.32
CA GLY A 148 -14.54 10.30 14.57
C GLY A 148 -13.96 9.52 15.76
N ILE A 149 -13.56 8.26 15.54
CA ILE A 149 -12.91 7.43 16.57
C ILE A 149 -11.52 7.97 16.91
N ASP A 150 -10.73 8.35 15.90
CA ASP A 150 -9.40 8.92 16.09
C ASP A 150 -9.50 10.25 16.88
N ALA A 151 -10.51 11.09 16.64
CA ALA A 151 -10.74 12.29 17.45
C ALA A 151 -11.09 11.99 18.92
N GLN A 152 -11.86 10.94 19.20
CA GLN A 152 -12.12 10.49 20.57
C GLN A 152 -10.84 9.97 21.23
N ARG A 153 -10.04 9.20 20.50
CA ARG A 153 -8.74 8.70 20.96
C ARG A 153 -7.81 9.86 21.30
N ASP A 154 -7.72 10.85 20.44
CA ASP A 154 -6.87 12.04 20.64
C ASP A 154 -7.30 12.85 21.88
N ALA A 155 -8.61 12.97 22.14
CA ALA A 155 -9.10 13.59 23.37
C ALA A 155 -8.66 12.83 24.64
N VAL A 156 -8.70 11.50 24.61
CA VAL A 156 -8.23 10.66 25.73
C VAL A 156 -6.72 10.75 25.90
N ILE A 157 -5.96 10.76 24.81
CA ILE A 157 -4.51 10.96 24.82
C ILE A 157 -4.18 12.33 25.46
N ALA A 158 -4.86 13.39 25.04
CA ALA A 158 -4.65 14.74 25.57
C ALA A 158 -4.92 14.85 27.08
N LEU A 159 -5.86 14.07 27.64
CA LEU A 159 -6.11 14.04 29.08
C LEU A 159 -4.95 13.43 29.90
N HIS A 160 -4.08 12.64 29.27
CA HIS A 160 -2.99 11.93 29.93
C HIS A 160 -1.60 12.50 29.60
N GLN A 161 -1.52 13.55 28.78
CA GLN A 161 -0.26 14.24 28.48
C GLN A 161 0.00 15.30 29.55
N HIS A 162 1.21 15.30 30.13
CA HIS A 162 1.63 16.24 31.18
C HIS A 162 2.62 17.28 30.68
#